data_AF-A0A383E0R5-F1
#
_entry.id   AF-A0A383E0R5-F1
#
_cell.length_a   1.000
_cell.length_b   1.000
_cell.length_c   1.000
_cell.angle_alpha   90.00
_cell.angle_beta   90.00
_cell.angle_gamma   90.00
#
_symmetry.space_group_name_H-M   'P 1'
#
loop_
_entity.id
_entity.type
_entity.pdbx_description
1 polymer ?
#
loop_
_entity_poly.entity_id
_entity_poly.type
_entity_poly.pdbx_seq_one_letter_code
_entity_poly.pdbx_strand_id
1 'polypeptide(L)'
;SVTANPAAASVRCSVDTPAYAKTATASHTVAFATTHTITCQTVSSTSGATALTTPTALQLMKLIRVQTFTDDNVVTTEAQGPQHGDVLISTSTQSYTGADGSVSWTITGPTDTGGTDLVTDALTITAVSPLTVEYAANTSANYSGHMADDATDLQFSLVYTDAAAAMTNGTVTVTQTDNAGTPSSLGVARSVTATTRDQYGTAMPAQSVAFTDARTQVFSGAACTAATPTVCT
;
A
#
# COMPACT_ATOMS: atom_id res chain seq x y z
N SER A 1 41.04 -5.41 -16.79
CA SER A 1 40.74 -4.16 -16.08
C SER A 1 40.00 -4.50 -14.81
N VAL A 2 40.22 -3.76 -13.72
CA VAL A 2 39.29 -3.78 -12.59
C VAL A 2 38.30 -2.66 -12.86
N THR A 3 37.10 -3.02 -13.30
CA THR A 3 36.01 -2.05 -13.40
C THR A 3 35.48 -1.86 -11.99
N ALA A 4 35.67 -0.67 -11.42
CA ALA A 4 35.07 -0.35 -10.13
C ALA A 4 33.54 -0.42 -10.24
N ASN A 5 32.88 -1.02 -9.24
CA ASN A 5 31.44 -0.92 -9.16
C ASN A 5 31.07 0.56 -9.02
N PRO A 6 30.00 1.01 -9.70
CA PRO A 6 29.53 2.37 -9.53
C PRO A 6 29.13 2.57 -8.06
N ALA A 7 29.45 3.74 -7.51
CA ALA A 7 29.08 4.10 -6.15
C ALA A 7 27.54 4.16 -6.03
N ALA A 8 27.03 3.78 -4.86
CA ALA A 8 25.63 4.01 -4.53
C ALA A 8 25.35 5.52 -4.54
N ALA A 9 24.23 5.92 -5.11
CA ALA A 9 23.78 7.30 -5.16
C ALA A 9 22.41 7.46 -4.48
N SER A 10 21.54 6.45 -4.62
CA SER A 10 20.26 6.45 -3.94
C SER A 10 19.81 5.09 -3.43
N VAL A 11 18.82 5.12 -2.55
CA VAL A 11 18.13 3.94 -2.01
C VAL A 11 16.66 4.09 -2.30
N ARG A 12 15.99 3.03 -2.74
CA ARG A 12 14.54 2.97 -2.96
C ARG A 12 13.95 1.88 -2.11
N CYS A 13 13.01 2.23 -1.24
CA CYS A 13 12.35 1.25 -0.38
C CYS A 13 10.87 1.12 -0.71
N SER A 14 10.32 -0.06 -0.38
CA SER A 14 8.90 -0.36 -0.40
C SER A 14 8.56 -1.25 0.79
N VAL A 15 7.33 -1.14 1.28
CA VAL A 15 6.76 -2.06 2.27
C VAL A 15 5.49 -2.67 1.69
N ASP A 16 5.28 -3.96 1.93
CA ASP A 16 4.09 -4.73 1.51
C ASP A 16 2.88 -4.44 2.43
N THR A 17 2.44 -3.19 2.44
CA THR A 17 1.17 -2.84 3.08
C THR A 17 0.00 -3.14 2.16
N PRO A 18 -1.22 -3.37 2.68
CA PRO A 18 -2.38 -3.64 1.86
C PRO A 18 -2.53 -2.59 0.75
N ALA A 19 -2.61 -3.03 -0.52
CA ALA A 19 -2.58 -2.17 -1.72
C ALA A 19 -3.64 -1.04 -1.74
N TYR A 20 -4.64 -1.13 -0.86
CA TYR A 20 -5.79 -0.25 -0.77
C TYR A 20 -5.76 0.65 0.47
N ALA A 21 -4.70 0.58 1.29
CA ALA A 21 -4.47 1.50 2.38
C ALA A 21 -4.20 2.89 1.80
N LYS A 22 -5.18 3.80 1.93
CA LYS A 22 -4.98 5.21 1.59
C LYS A 22 -4.14 5.87 2.68
N THR A 23 -2.89 6.11 2.38
CA THR A 23 -1.92 6.68 3.31
C THR A 23 -1.64 8.11 2.89
N ALA A 24 -2.56 9.02 3.22
CA ALA A 24 -2.32 10.46 3.10
C ALA A 24 -1.09 10.90 3.94
N THR A 25 -0.69 10.05 4.88
CA THR A 25 0.48 10.12 5.75
C THR A 25 1.31 8.85 5.61
N ALA A 26 2.58 8.82 6.01
CA ALA A 26 3.41 7.62 6.03
C ALA A 26 3.04 6.60 7.14
N SER A 27 1.75 6.49 7.47
CA SER A 27 1.21 5.61 8.51
C SER A 27 0.22 4.65 7.92
N HIS A 28 0.44 3.36 8.15
CA HIS A 28 -0.32 2.27 7.54
C HIS A 28 -1.07 1.49 8.61
N THR A 29 -2.40 1.44 8.50
CA THR A 29 -3.24 0.61 9.38
C THR A 29 -3.16 -0.84 8.94
N VAL A 30 -2.86 -1.73 9.89
CA VAL A 30 -2.65 -3.17 9.65
C VAL A 30 -3.29 -3.98 10.78
N ALA A 31 -3.58 -5.26 10.52
CA ALA A 31 -4.13 -6.14 11.54
C ALA A 31 -3.02 -6.65 12.48
N PHE A 32 -3.37 -6.99 13.71
CA PHE A 32 -2.46 -7.67 14.65
C PHE A 32 -1.92 -8.98 14.07
N ALA A 33 -0.74 -9.39 14.54
CA ALA A 33 -0.01 -10.59 14.12
C ALA A 33 0.25 -10.71 12.59
N THR A 34 0.08 -9.63 11.83
CA THR A 34 0.47 -9.58 10.42
C THR A 34 1.97 -9.42 10.27
N THR A 35 2.49 -9.90 9.14
CA THR A 35 3.91 -9.82 8.81
C THR A 35 4.08 -8.94 7.58
N HIS A 36 5.02 -8.00 7.68
CA HIS A 36 5.36 -7.06 6.64
C HIS A 36 6.83 -7.19 6.25
N THR A 37 7.09 -7.14 4.95
CA THR A 37 8.39 -7.16 4.31
C THR A 37 8.73 -5.77 3.78
N ILE A 38 9.82 -5.22 4.30
CA ILE A 38 10.45 -4.01 3.80
C ILE A 38 11.54 -4.44 2.85
N THR A 39 11.48 -4.00 1.60
CA THR A 39 12.54 -4.24 0.62
C THR A 39 13.13 -2.91 0.17
N CYS A 40 14.45 -2.79 0.25
CA CYS A 40 15.16 -1.64 -0.27
C CYS A 40 16.14 -2.07 -1.35
N GLN A 41 16.27 -1.25 -2.39
CA GLN A 41 17.25 -1.41 -3.45
C GLN A 41 18.12 -0.17 -3.52
N THR A 42 19.42 -0.37 -3.49
CA THR A 42 20.43 0.68 -3.63
C THR A 42 20.93 0.70 -5.06
N VAL A 43 21.06 1.90 -5.62
CA VAL A 43 21.35 2.08 -7.03
C VAL A 43 22.33 3.23 -7.27
N SER A 44 22.99 3.20 -8.42
CA SER A 44 24.03 4.15 -8.81
C SER A 44 23.54 5.50 -9.34
N SER A 45 22.22 5.74 -9.33
CA SER A 45 21.63 6.97 -9.87
C SER A 45 20.43 7.42 -9.05
N THR A 46 20.32 8.73 -8.84
CA THR A 46 19.16 9.36 -8.20
C THR A 46 17.92 9.29 -9.10
N SER A 47 16.75 9.47 -8.50
CA SER A 47 15.47 9.57 -9.21
C SER A 47 15.52 10.66 -10.29
N GLY A 48 14.89 10.38 -11.43
CA GLY A 48 14.88 11.27 -12.59
C GLY A 48 16.16 11.27 -13.44
N ALA A 49 17.21 10.52 -13.06
CA ALA A 49 18.37 10.36 -13.91
C ALA A 49 18.03 9.61 -15.21
N THR A 50 18.50 10.13 -16.35
CA THR A 50 18.33 9.49 -17.67
C THR A 50 19.38 8.44 -17.97
N ALA A 51 20.40 8.31 -17.10
CA ALA A 51 21.45 7.32 -17.21
C ALA A 51 20.98 5.93 -16.73
N LEU A 52 21.62 4.88 -17.25
CA LEU A 52 21.35 3.51 -16.81
C LEU A 52 21.62 3.37 -15.31
N THR A 53 20.64 2.80 -14.61
CA THR A 53 20.67 2.57 -13.17
C THR A 53 21.27 1.18 -12.92
N THR A 54 22.38 1.10 -12.18
CA THR A 54 23.00 -0.18 -11.80
C THR A 54 22.79 -0.42 -10.31
N PRO A 55 22.38 -1.62 -9.87
CA PRO A 55 22.30 -1.93 -8.46
C PRO A 55 23.67 -1.93 -7.77
N THR A 56 23.71 -1.53 -6.50
CA THR A 56 24.97 -1.36 -5.75
C THR A 56 25.06 -2.30 -4.56
N ALA A 57 25.93 -3.29 -4.66
CA ALA A 57 26.15 -4.24 -3.58
C ALA A 57 26.95 -3.64 -2.41
N LEU A 58 26.89 -4.30 -1.25
CA LEU A 58 27.67 -3.97 -0.04
C LEU A 58 27.40 -2.57 0.53
N GLN A 59 26.26 -1.97 0.20
CA GLN A 59 25.79 -0.77 0.87
C GLN A 59 25.26 -1.16 2.26
N LEU A 60 25.80 -0.53 3.31
CA LEU A 60 25.32 -0.75 4.67
C LEU A 60 24.02 0.02 4.90
N MET A 61 22.98 -0.72 5.27
CA MET A 61 21.65 -0.22 5.55
C MET A 61 21.29 -0.49 7.02
N LYS A 62 20.52 0.42 7.61
CA LYS A 62 20.06 0.35 8.99
C LYS A 62 18.54 0.52 9.04
N LEU A 63 17.88 -0.34 9.82
CA LEU A 63 16.48 -0.21 10.19
C LEU A 63 16.38 -0.03 11.71
N ILE A 64 15.74 1.04 12.14
CA ILE A 64 15.32 1.25 13.52
C ILE A 64 13.82 0.94 13.60
N ARG A 65 13.42 0.19 14.62
CA ARG A 65 12.01 -0.05 14.99
C ARG A 65 11.81 0.36 16.44
N VAL A 66 10.79 1.17 16.68
CA VAL A 66 10.27 1.45 18.02
C VAL A 66 8.80 1.05 18.05
N GLN A 67 8.46 0.06 18.87
CA GLN A 67 7.09 -0.36 19.11
C GLN A 67 6.57 0.30 20.38
N THR A 68 5.47 1.03 20.26
CA THR A 68 4.83 1.72 21.38
C THR A 68 3.38 1.30 21.51
N PHE A 69 2.99 0.97 22.74
CA PHE A 69 1.59 0.79 23.08
C PHE A 69 0.92 2.17 23.07
N THR A 70 0.07 2.43 22.06
CA THR A 70 -0.40 3.78 21.73
C THR A 70 -1.78 4.08 22.31
N ASP A 71 -2.62 3.09 22.54
CA ASP A 71 -3.89 3.29 23.23
C ASP A 71 -4.44 1.95 23.75
N ASP A 72 -4.94 1.95 24.98
CA ASP A 72 -5.79 0.92 25.55
C ASP A 72 -7.13 1.61 25.76
N ASN A 73 -8.06 1.47 24.80
CA ASN A 73 -9.33 2.19 24.87
C ASN A 73 -10.29 1.47 25.85
N VAL A 74 -9.83 1.20 27.07
CA VAL A 74 -10.67 0.73 28.17
C VAL A 74 -11.31 1.97 28.80
N VAL A 75 -12.62 2.05 28.58
CA VAL A 75 -13.53 3.09 29.06
C VAL A 75 -13.58 3.11 30.60
N THR A 76 -12.54 3.54 31.30
CA THR A 76 -12.60 3.92 32.73
C THR A 76 -11.40 4.80 33.13
N THR A 77 -11.71 6.07 33.42
CA THR A 77 -10.94 7.01 34.28
C THR A 77 -9.54 7.50 33.87
N GLU A 78 -8.76 6.76 33.09
CA GLU A 78 -7.52 7.24 32.49
C GLU A 78 -7.72 7.29 30.98
N ALA A 79 -7.67 8.46 30.36
CA ALA A 79 -8.09 8.67 28.97
C ALA A 79 -7.25 7.90 27.91
N GLN A 80 -6.23 7.16 28.32
CA GLN A 80 -5.43 6.27 27.48
C GLN A 80 -5.02 4.92 28.16
N GLY A 81 -5.48 4.64 29.39
CA GLY A 81 -5.05 3.46 30.16
C GLY A 81 -3.58 3.52 30.68
N PRO A 82 -3.17 2.58 31.55
CA PRO A 82 -1.89 2.62 32.26
C PRO A 82 -0.67 2.26 31.39
N GLN A 83 -0.87 1.64 30.23
CA GLN A 83 0.20 1.19 29.33
C GLN A 83 0.47 2.16 28.18
N HIS A 84 -0.29 3.27 28.11
CA HIS A 84 -0.13 4.27 27.07
C HIS A 84 1.28 4.89 27.05
N GLY A 85 1.91 4.86 25.88
CA GLY A 85 3.25 5.40 25.66
C GLY A 85 4.36 4.44 26.05
N ASP A 86 4.05 3.25 26.59
CA ASP A 86 5.07 2.26 26.91
C ASP A 86 5.75 1.75 25.65
N VAL A 87 7.09 1.77 25.66
CA VAL A 87 7.91 1.20 24.59
C VAL A 87 8.06 -0.30 24.85
N LEU A 88 7.43 -1.09 24.00
CA LEU A 88 7.42 -2.55 24.09
C LEU A 88 8.69 -3.15 23.47
N ILE A 89 9.13 -2.58 22.36
CA ILE A 89 10.29 -3.04 21.58
C ILE A 89 11.07 -1.82 21.09
N SER A 90 12.39 -1.87 21.18
CA SER A 90 13.28 -0.92 20.51
C SER A 90 14.46 -1.68 19.93
N THR A 91 14.54 -1.76 18.60
CA THR A 91 15.61 -2.49 17.90
C THR A 91 16.28 -1.65 16.83
N SER A 92 17.54 -1.97 16.57
CA SER A 92 18.33 -1.41 15.47
C SER A 92 19.04 -2.56 14.77
N THR A 93 18.62 -2.87 13.56
CA THR A 93 19.24 -3.91 12.73
C THR A 93 20.04 -3.26 11.62
N GLN A 94 21.17 -3.89 11.27
CA GLN A 94 22.01 -3.45 10.17
C GLN A 94 22.26 -4.62 9.23
N SER A 95 22.29 -4.35 7.93
CA SER A 95 22.51 -5.37 6.92
C SER A 95 23.14 -4.73 5.68
N TYR A 96 24.01 -5.49 5.03
CA TYR A 96 24.60 -5.09 3.75
C TYR A 96 23.67 -5.50 2.60
N THR A 97 23.62 -4.69 1.56
CA THR A 97 22.93 -5.07 0.33
C THR A 97 23.64 -6.21 -0.40
N GLY A 98 22.83 -7.09 -1.00
CA GLY A 98 23.28 -8.20 -1.82
C GLY A 98 23.89 -7.77 -3.15
N ALA A 99 24.28 -8.75 -3.98
CA ALA A 99 24.88 -8.51 -5.29
C ALA A 99 23.96 -7.73 -6.26
N ASP A 100 22.64 -7.85 -6.06
CA ASP A 100 21.56 -7.15 -6.76
C ASP A 100 21.22 -5.78 -6.13
N GLY A 101 22.03 -5.32 -5.17
CA GLY A 101 21.82 -4.07 -4.44
C GLY A 101 20.63 -4.09 -3.49
N SER A 102 20.01 -5.25 -3.23
CA SER A 102 18.82 -5.35 -2.38
C SER A 102 19.13 -5.70 -0.92
N VAL A 103 18.26 -5.26 -0.01
CA VAL A 103 18.19 -5.70 1.39
C VAL A 103 16.73 -5.82 1.77
N SER A 104 16.41 -6.78 2.64
CA SER A 104 15.05 -7.01 3.11
C SER A 104 15.00 -7.21 4.62
N TRP A 105 13.96 -6.67 5.24
CA TRP A 105 13.63 -6.91 6.64
C TRP A 105 12.18 -7.36 6.77
N THR A 106 11.95 -8.26 7.71
CA THR A 106 10.61 -8.74 8.03
C THR A 106 10.22 -8.26 9.43
N ILE A 107 9.05 -7.65 9.53
CA ILE A 107 8.46 -7.16 10.77
C ILE A 107 7.17 -7.93 11.01
N THR A 108 7.14 -8.74 12.07
CA THR A 108 5.92 -9.33 12.58
C THR A 108 5.34 -8.41 13.64
N GLY A 109 4.07 -8.06 13.47
CA GLY A 109 3.29 -7.30 14.43
C GLY A 109 3.11 -8.05 15.75
N PRO A 110 2.72 -7.34 16.81
CA PRO A 110 2.44 -7.97 18.09
C PRO A 110 1.23 -8.91 17.98
N THR A 111 1.16 -9.91 18.86
CA THR A 111 -0.06 -10.69 19.07
C THR A 111 -1.13 -9.77 19.66
N ASP A 112 -2.36 -9.93 19.19
CA ASP A 112 -3.52 -9.24 19.75
C ASP A 112 -3.70 -9.63 21.23
N THR A 113 -3.71 -8.62 22.11
CA THR A 113 -3.92 -8.80 23.55
C THR A 113 -5.40 -8.85 23.94
N GLY A 114 -6.30 -8.60 22.99
CA GLY A 114 -7.74 -8.61 23.14
C GLY A 114 -8.28 -7.34 23.78
N GLY A 115 -9.32 -6.76 23.18
CA GLY A 115 -9.84 -5.45 23.58
C GLY A 115 -9.55 -4.42 22.49
N THR A 116 -9.95 -3.17 22.70
CA THR A 116 -9.67 -2.09 21.75
C THR A 116 -8.28 -1.53 21.94
N ASP A 117 -7.28 -2.34 21.56
CA ASP A 117 -5.86 -2.02 21.64
C ASP A 117 -5.36 -1.33 20.37
N LEU A 118 -4.38 -0.44 20.56
CA LEU A 118 -3.64 0.23 19.49
C LEU A 118 -2.14 0.15 19.78
N VAL A 119 -1.40 -0.54 18.90
CA VAL A 119 0.07 -0.59 18.96
C VAL A 119 0.64 0.03 17.70
N THR A 120 1.68 0.84 17.84
CA THR A 120 2.34 1.48 16.70
C THR A 120 3.80 1.05 16.63
N ASP A 121 4.22 0.50 15.50
CA ASP A 121 5.63 0.44 15.13
C ASP A 121 6.00 1.71 14.35
N ALA A 122 6.95 2.48 14.86
CA ALA A 122 7.63 3.54 14.12
C ALA A 122 8.94 3.00 13.54
N LEU A 123 9.13 3.17 12.24
CA LEU A 123 10.25 2.60 11.49
C LEU A 123 11.04 3.70 10.77
N THR A 124 12.36 3.64 10.90
CA THR A 124 13.30 4.55 10.24
C THR A 124 14.35 3.74 9.50
N ILE A 125 14.51 4.02 8.20
CA ILE A 125 15.47 3.35 7.31
C ILE A 125 16.54 4.35 6.90
N THR A 126 17.80 4.03 7.14
CA THR A 126 18.93 4.92 6.82
C THR A 126 20.01 4.15 6.06
N ALA A 127 20.59 4.78 5.03
CA ALA A 127 21.86 4.34 4.48
C ALA A 127 23.00 4.85 5.36
N VAL A 128 23.85 3.96 5.89
CA VAL A 128 24.86 4.34 6.90
C VAL A 128 26.01 5.17 6.32
N SER A 129 26.18 5.17 5.00
CA SER A 129 26.94 6.19 4.28
C SER A 129 25.97 7.19 3.64
N PRO A 130 26.29 8.49 3.58
CA PRO A 130 25.38 9.48 3.03
C PRO A 130 25.05 9.15 1.57
N LEU A 131 23.79 8.81 1.35
CA LEU A 131 23.15 8.62 0.04
C LEU A 131 21.91 9.50 0.01
N THR A 132 21.45 9.83 -1.20
CA THR A 132 20.09 10.37 -1.33
C THR A 132 19.12 9.22 -1.09
N VAL A 133 18.55 9.14 0.09
CA VAL A 133 17.47 8.16 0.31
C VAL A 133 16.26 8.69 -0.43
N GLU A 134 15.58 7.83 -1.19
CA GLU A 134 14.42 8.22 -1.98
C GLU A 134 13.40 7.09 -1.96
N TYR A 135 12.17 7.39 -2.31
CA TYR A 135 11.17 6.34 -2.48
C TYR A 135 11.12 5.89 -3.96
N ALA A 136 10.80 4.61 -4.23
CA ALA A 136 10.43 4.14 -5.59
C ALA A 136 9.40 5.04 -6.33
N ALA A 137 9.38 4.99 -7.66
CA ALA A 137 8.36 5.72 -8.43
C ALA A 137 6.95 5.14 -8.20
N ASN A 138 5.92 6.00 -8.09
CA ASN A 138 4.46 5.70 -7.94
C ASN A 138 3.94 5.40 -6.52
N THR A 139 4.50 6.08 -5.53
CA THR A 139 4.21 5.87 -4.10
C THR A 139 4.26 7.19 -3.33
N SER A 140 3.89 8.25 -4.05
CA SER A 140 3.54 9.52 -3.46
C SER A 140 2.47 9.32 -2.38
N ALA A 141 2.23 10.35 -1.58
CA ALA A 141 1.13 10.32 -0.62
C ALA A 141 -0.15 9.80 -1.30
N ASN A 142 -0.92 8.99 -0.57
CA ASN A 142 -2.13 8.27 -1.00
C ASN A 142 -1.92 6.94 -1.76
N TYR A 143 -0.69 6.45 -1.89
CA TYR A 143 -0.42 5.11 -2.41
C TYR A 143 0.02 4.16 -1.29
N SER A 144 -0.38 2.89 -1.39
CA SER A 144 0.08 1.87 -0.45
C SER A 144 1.60 1.82 -0.39
N GLY A 145 2.12 1.65 0.81
CA GLY A 145 3.54 1.52 1.07
C GLY A 145 4.28 2.84 1.14
N HIS A 146 3.61 3.99 0.97
CA HIS A 146 4.21 5.32 1.11
C HIS A 146 5.04 5.46 2.39
N MET A 147 6.28 5.96 2.25
CA MET A 147 7.14 6.40 3.36
C MET A 147 7.45 7.90 3.18
N ALA A 148 7.60 8.60 4.30
CA ALA A 148 8.08 9.97 4.31
C ALA A 148 9.59 9.97 4.08
N ASP A 149 10.07 10.90 3.27
CA ASP A 149 11.47 11.11 2.96
C ASP A 149 11.91 12.45 3.56
N ASP A 150 12.93 12.42 4.40
CA ASP A 150 13.51 13.63 5.03
C ASP A 150 14.88 14.03 4.43
N ALA A 151 15.23 13.44 3.29
CA ALA A 151 16.51 13.49 2.59
C ALA A 151 17.66 12.70 3.23
N THR A 152 17.51 12.25 4.47
CA THR A 152 18.53 11.46 5.19
C THR A 152 18.06 10.06 5.57
N ASP A 153 16.77 9.88 5.74
CA ASP A 153 16.12 8.61 6.04
C ASP A 153 14.71 8.52 5.42
N LEU A 154 14.19 7.29 5.41
CA LEU A 154 12.80 7.00 5.11
C LEU A 154 12.08 6.57 6.38
N GLN A 155 10.94 7.19 6.64
CA GLN A 155 10.14 6.96 7.83
C GLN A 155 8.73 6.49 7.47
N PHE A 156 8.25 5.50 8.20
CA PHE A 156 6.85 5.11 8.17
C PHE A 156 6.42 4.44 9.47
N SER A 157 5.13 4.27 9.67
CA SER A 157 4.56 3.54 10.80
C SER A 157 3.60 2.44 10.37
N LEU A 158 3.60 1.36 11.14
CA LEU A 158 2.57 0.31 11.10
C LEU A 158 1.71 0.46 12.35
N VAL A 159 0.41 0.69 12.17
CA VAL A 159 -0.55 0.91 13.24
C VAL A 159 -1.45 -0.32 13.32
N TYR A 160 -1.23 -1.11 14.36
CA TYR A 160 -1.98 -2.33 14.69
C TYR A 160 -3.20 -1.96 15.52
N THR A 161 -4.40 -2.30 15.04
CA THR A 161 -5.67 -1.98 15.71
C THR A 161 -6.65 -3.13 15.63
N ASP A 162 -7.47 -3.30 16.68
CA ASP A 162 -8.60 -4.25 16.73
C ASP A 162 -9.91 -3.58 16.25
N ALA A 163 -9.80 -2.73 15.23
CA ALA A 163 -10.99 -2.13 14.64
C ALA A 163 -11.74 -3.17 13.81
N ALA A 164 -13.05 -3.27 14.03
CA ALA A 164 -13.93 -4.08 13.20
C ALA A 164 -13.69 -3.78 11.71
N ALA A 165 -13.64 -4.83 10.89
CA ALA A 165 -13.42 -4.71 9.44
C ALA A 165 -14.50 -3.80 8.83
N ALA A 166 -14.06 -2.69 8.24
CA ALA A 166 -14.90 -1.67 7.65
C ALA A 166 -14.31 -1.21 6.32
N MET A 167 -15.18 -0.93 5.34
CA MET A 167 -14.74 -0.29 4.11
C MET A 167 -14.30 1.14 4.42
N THR A 168 -13.01 1.31 4.67
CA THR A 168 -12.42 2.63 4.87
C THR A 168 -12.08 3.18 3.49
N ASN A 169 -12.79 4.23 3.07
CA ASN A 169 -12.65 4.90 1.77
C ASN A 169 -13.24 4.20 0.53
N GLY A 170 -14.09 3.18 0.70
CA GLY A 170 -14.90 2.64 -0.41
C GLY A 170 -14.10 2.04 -1.56
N THR A 171 -12.99 1.38 -1.27
CA THR A 171 -12.11 0.79 -2.29
C THR A 171 -12.80 -0.40 -2.96
N VAL A 172 -13.31 -0.16 -4.16
CA VAL A 172 -13.91 -1.16 -5.03
C VAL A 172 -12.98 -1.34 -6.23
N THR A 173 -12.36 -2.51 -6.34
CA THR A 173 -11.65 -2.87 -7.58
C THR A 173 -12.69 -3.30 -8.61
N VAL A 174 -12.71 -2.62 -9.76
CA VAL A 174 -13.62 -2.92 -10.87
C VAL A 174 -12.82 -3.46 -12.04
N THR A 175 -13.08 -4.69 -12.44
CA THR A 175 -12.52 -5.28 -13.65
C THR A 175 -13.62 -5.41 -14.69
N GLN A 176 -13.37 -4.88 -15.89
CA GLN A 176 -14.24 -5.06 -17.05
C GLN A 176 -13.54 -5.94 -18.08
N THR A 177 -14.22 -7.01 -18.50
CA THR A 177 -13.73 -7.88 -19.57
C THR A 177 -14.67 -7.82 -20.76
N ASP A 178 -14.11 -7.56 -21.93
CA ASP A 178 -14.83 -7.59 -23.19
C ASP A 178 -14.75 -8.99 -23.80
N ASN A 179 -15.88 -9.70 -23.86
CA ASN A 179 -15.95 -10.95 -24.61
C ASN A 179 -16.20 -10.63 -26.10
N ALA A 180 -15.14 -10.26 -26.82
CA ALA A 180 -15.19 -10.04 -28.27
C ALA A 180 -15.32 -11.36 -29.10
N GLY A 181 -15.44 -12.52 -28.44
CA GLY A 181 -15.42 -13.84 -29.07
C GLY A 181 -16.73 -14.32 -29.70
N THR A 182 -17.84 -13.61 -29.49
CA THR A 182 -19.14 -13.95 -30.09
C THR A 182 -19.77 -12.72 -30.75
N PRO A 183 -20.06 -12.76 -32.06
CA PRO A 183 -20.88 -11.73 -32.71
C PRO A 183 -22.26 -11.76 -32.06
N SER A 184 -22.55 -10.75 -31.24
CA SER A 184 -23.89 -10.50 -30.71
C SER A 184 -24.56 -9.48 -31.63
N SER A 185 -25.76 -9.81 -32.11
CA SER A 185 -26.62 -8.90 -32.87
C SER A 185 -27.11 -7.69 -32.05
N LEU A 186 -26.79 -7.63 -30.76
CA LEU A 186 -27.16 -6.59 -29.80
C LEU A 186 -25.96 -5.79 -29.25
N GLY A 187 -24.73 -6.06 -29.73
CA GLY A 187 -23.49 -5.41 -29.28
C GLY A 187 -22.62 -6.25 -28.33
N VAL A 188 -21.47 -5.71 -27.93
CA VAL A 188 -20.45 -6.40 -27.11
C VAL A 188 -20.97 -6.60 -25.67
N ALA A 189 -21.08 -7.86 -25.23
CA ALA A 189 -21.31 -8.18 -23.83
C ALA A 189 -20.04 -7.91 -23.02
N ARG A 190 -20.15 -7.07 -21.99
CA ARG A 190 -19.08 -6.77 -21.05
C ARG A 190 -19.46 -7.34 -19.69
N SER A 191 -18.58 -8.13 -19.08
CA SER A 191 -18.74 -8.50 -17.67
C SER A 191 -18.02 -7.47 -16.81
N VAL A 192 -18.65 -7.08 -15.70
CA VAL A 192 -18.06 -6.20 -14.71
C VAL A 192 -18.07 -6.92 -13.38
N THR A 193 -16.90 -7.08 -12.78
CA THR A 193 -16.76 -7.65 -11.44
C THR A 193 -16.23 -6.57 -10.51
N ALA A 194 -16.94 -6.35 -9.40
CA ALA A 194 -16.49 -5.49 -8.31
C ALA A 194 -16.04 -6.35 -7.13
N THR A 195 -14.93 -5.96 -6.50
CA THR A 195 -14.48 -6.53 -5.22
C THR A 195 -14.29 -5.41 -4.21
N THR A 196 -15.08 -5.46 -3.15
CA THR A 196 -14.99 -4.58 -1.98
C THR A 196 -14.01 -5.13 -0.97
N ARG A 197 -13.22 -4.27 -0.34
CA ARG A 197 -12.22 -4.66 0.67
C ARG A 197 -12.28 -3.78 1.91
N ASP A 198 -11.86 -4.35 3.04
CA ASP A 198 -11.71 -3.63 4.31
C ASP A 198 -10.38 -2.84 4.37
N GLN A 199 -10.16 -2.15 5.49
CA GLN A 199 -8.93 -1.39 5.76
C GLN A 199 -7.66 -2.25 5.79
N TYR A 200 -7.80 -3.57 5.96
CA TYR A 200 -6.69 -4.53 5.99
C TYR A 200 -6.46 -5.21 4.62
N GLY A 201 -7.28 -4.90 3.61
CA GLY A 201 -7.22 -5.48 2.26
C GLY A 201 -8.00 -6.79 2.08
N THR A 202 -8.71 -7.25 3.10
CA THR A 202 -9.53 -8.47 3.06
C THR A 202 -10.81 -8.22 2.26
N ALA A 203 -11.21 -9.19 1.43
CA ALA A 203 -12.46 -9.08 0.68
C ALA A 203 -13.67 -9.08 1.63
N MET A 204 -14.55 -8.10 1.48
CA MET A 204 -15.76 -7.98 2.28
C MET A 204 -16.97 -8.55 1.51
N PRO A 205 -17.62 -9.62 2.01
CA PRO A 205 -18.85 -10.12 1.40
C PRO A 205 -20.04 -9.19 1.65
N ALA A 206 -21.11 -9.41 0.88
CA ALA A 206 -22.43 -8.79 1.08
C ALA A 206 -22.47 -7.24 1.02
N GLN A 207 -21.50 -6.62 0.33
CA GLN A 207 -21.52 -5.18 0.09
C GLN A 207 -22.45 -4.84 -1.08
N SER A 208 -23.20 -3.75 -0.95
CA SER A 208 -23.98 -3.20 -2.06
C SER A 208 -23.08 -2.34 -2.94
N VAL A 209 -22.83 -2.79 -4.17
CA VAL A 209 -22.08 -2.02 -5.17
C VAL A 209 -23.04 -1.59 -6.27
N ALA A 210 -23.18 -0.28 -6.46
CA ALA A 210 -23.98 0.29 -7.53
C ALA A 210 -23.09 0.61 -8.74
N PHE A 211 -23.39 0.02 -9.90
CA PHE A 211 -22.77 0.40 -11.16
C PHE A 211 -23.64 1.42 -11.87
N THR A 212 -23.05 2.54 -12.27
CA THR A 212 -23.71 3.55 -13.11
C THR A 212 -23.03 3.56 -14.48
N ASP A 213 -23.76 3.23 -15.55
CA ASP A 213 -23.26 3.46 -16.91
C ASP A 213 -23.54 4.92 -17.29
N ALA A 214 -22.48 5.68 -17.58
CA ALA A 214 -22.59 7.07 -18.02
C ALA A 214 -23.05 7.19 -19.49
N ARG A 215 -23.15 6.07 -20.23
CA ARG A 215 -23.74 6.06 -21.56
C ARG A 215 -25.25 6.08 -21.45
N THR A 216 -25.86 7.20 -21.84
CA THR A 216 -27.21 7.20 -22.39
C THR A 216 -27.20 6.34 -23.66
N GLN A 217 -27.36 5.02 -23.54
CA GLN A 217 -27.78 4.21 -24.67
C GLN A 217 -29.23 4.63 -25.00
N VAL A 218 -29.36 5.71 -25.76
CA VAL A 218 -30.45 5.78 -26.73
C VAL A 218 -30.16 4.61 -27.66
N PHE A 219 -30.98 3.57 -27.59
CA PHE A 219 -31.01 2.51 -28.58
C PHE A 219 -31.14 3.17 -29.97
N SER A 220 -30.01 3.39 -30.67
CA SER A 220 -30.00 3.81 -32.06
C SER A 220 -30.33 2.59 -32.92
N GLY A 221 -31.57 2.12 -32.80
CA GLY A 221 -32.01 0.87 -33.42
C GLY A 221 -33.53 0.66 -33.43
N ALA A 222 -34.30 1.37 -32.59
CA ALA A 222 -35.76 1.32 -32.71
C ALA A 222 -36.23 2.19 -33.89
N ALA A 223 -36.39 1.56 -35.07
CA ALA A 223 -37.09 2.17 -36.19
C ALA A 223 -38.60 2.07 -35.94
N CYS A 224 -39.16 3.00 -35.17
CA CYS A 224 -40.61 3.11 -35.08
C CYS A 224 -41.12 3.66 -36.44
N THR A 225 -42.01 2.93 -37.12
CA THR A 225 -42.58 3.41 -38.38
C THR A 225 -43.41 4.66 -38.12
N ALA A 226 -43.25 5.69 -38.95
CA ALA A 226 -43.76 7.05 -38.73
C ALA A 226 -45.31 7.18 -38.63
N ALA A 227 -46.04 6.08 -38.75
CA ALA A 227 -47.50 6.06 -38.71
C ALA A 227 -48.10 5.68 -37.34
N THR A 228 -47.35 5.02 -36.43
CA THR A 228 -47.90 4.59 -35.11
C THR A 228 -46.80 4.39 -34.06
N PRO A 229 -46.59 5.34 -33.13
CA PRO A 229 -45.48 5.31 -32.16
C PRO A 229 -45.69 4.38 -30.94
N THR A 230 -46.74 3.56 -30.91
CA THR A 230 -47.05 2.68 -29.77
C THR A 230 -46.54 1.24 -29.91
N VAL A 231 -45.93 0.87 -31.04
CA VAL A 231 -45.30 -0.44 -31.23
C VAL A 231 -43.92 -0.23 -31.84
N CYS A 232 -42.87 -0.48 -31.06
CA CYS A 232 -41.49 -0.53 -31.55
C CYS A 232 -40.94 -1.94 -31.24
N THR A 233 -40.40 -2.62 -32.25
CA THR A 233 -39.63 -3.87 -32.12
C THR A 233 -38.15 -3.57 -32.17
#